data_AF-A0A511TCQ9-F1
#
_entry.id   AF-A0A511TCQ9-F1
#
_cell.length_a   1.000
_cell.length_b   1.000
_cell.length_c   1.000
_cell.angle_alpha   90.00
_cell.angle_beta   90.00
_cell.angle_gamma   90.00
#
_symmetry.space_group_name_H-M   'P 1'
#
loop_
_entity.id
_entity.type
_entity.pdbx_description
1 polymer ?
#
loop_
_entity_poly.entity_id
_entity_poly.type
_entity_poly.pdbx_seq_one_letter_code
_entity_poly.pdbx_strand_id
1 'polypeptide(L)'
;MKPPETSLASPSVAASTAVVTEDIERFWVAYDAAVATPDVAGRAALIQRLYIDPGSPGLHALMQARDYTAQSYADVITRYPKYWASVRPLTARARSAASSLEQDLATLRKLYPELRPATITYAIGAMRTGGTTLGDKVLIGAEIALTDESVDVSEFPEPMKTRLGAFFATRPIDNNGQNNVHEYVHTQQRDMADVLASRVVYEGVAEFVAEQVTGKRPPLEMYRYGPAHADAIREHFVAQMDGASTKDWLYNAPTNTFGVSDLGYYVGYEIARGYHERAADKRAALREMIQLDYGDVAAVKAFIQASGYLKP
;
A
#
# COMPACT_ATOMS: atom_id res chain seq x y z
N MET A 1 -15.55 57.81 -12.34
CA MET A 1 -14.92 56.68 -11.62
C MET A 1 -15.81 55.46 -11.81
N LYS A 2 -15.28 54.34 -12.30
CA LYS A 2 -15.97 53.05 -12.37
C LYS A 2 -15.61 52.26 -11.09
N PRO A 3 -16.55 51.61 -10.38
CA PRO A 3 -16.22 50.82 -9.19
C PRO A 3 -15.34 49.61 -9.57
N PRO A 4 -14.53 49.08 -8.64
CA PRO A 4 -13.69 47.91 -8.91
C PRO A 4 -14.55 46.64 -9.05
N GLU A 5 -14.31 45.88 -10.10
CA GLU A 5 -14.91 44.56 -10.29
C GLU A 5 -14.25 43.56 -9.33
N THR A 6 -15.01 43.09 -8.33
CA THR A 6 -14.59 41.99 -7.46
C THR A 6 -14.57 40.70 -8.27
N SER A 7 -13.37 40.29 -8.72
CA SER A 7 -13.14 38.99 -9.34
C SER A 7 -13.41 37.86 -8.33
N LEU A 8 -14.60 37.26 -8.43
CA LEU A 8 -14.93 36.03 -7.72
C LEU A 8 -14.09 34.89 -8.32
N ALA A 9 -13.14 34.38 -7.54
CA ALA A 9 -12.38 33.20 -7.92
C ALA A 9 -13.33 32.02 -8.19
N SER A 10 -13.26 31.45 -9.39
CA SER A 10 -14.05 30.27 -9.75
C SER A 10 -13.64 29.08 -8.86
N PRO A 11 -14.59 28.22 -8.45
CA PRO A 11 -14.24 27.03 -7.69
C PRO A 11 -13.35 26.13 -8.55
N SER A 12 -12.21 25.71 -7.98
CA SER A 12 -11.34 24.71 -8.59
C SER A 12 -12.14 23.44 -8.85
N VAL A 13 -12.34 23.08 -10.12
CA VAL A 13 -12.89 21.78 -10.48
C VAL A 13 -11.90 20.73 -9.99
N ALA A 14 -12.30 19.95 -8.99
CA ALA A 14 -11.47 18.87 -8.48
C ALA A 14 -11.20 17.89 -9.63
N ALA A 15 -9.94 17.76 -10.04
CA ALA A 15 -9.54 16.79 -11.04
C ALA A 15 -9.93 15.39 -10.54
N SER A 16 -10.73 14.67 -11.33
CA SER A 16 -11.06 13.28 -11.04
C SER A 16 -9.79 12.44 -11.03
N THR A 17 -9.64 11.61 -10.00
CA THR A 17 -8.52 10.67 -9.95
C THR A 17 -8.74 9.61 -11.02
N ALA A 18 -7.85 9.57 -12.02
CA ALA A 18 -7.88 8.54 -13.03
C ALA A 18 -7.57 7.17 -12.40
N VAL A 19 -8.47 6.21 -12.59
CA VAL A 19 -8.24 4.79 -12.28
C VAL A 19 -7.88 4.10 -13.58
N VAL A 20 -6.63 3.66 -13.68
CA VAL A 20 -6.07 2.95 -14.85
C VAL A 20 -6.08 1.45 -14.54
N THR A 21 -6.65 0.63 -15.43
CA THR A 21 -6.72 -0.85 -15.26
C THR A 21 -6.42 -1.63 -16.54
N GLU A 22 -6.19 -0.94 -17.65
CA GLU A 22 -6.03 -1.50 -19.00
C GLU A 22 -4.81 -2.43 -19.11
N ASP A 23 -3.81 -2.23 -18.23
CA ASP A 23 -2.62 -3.07 -18.15
C ASP A 23 -2.93 -4.50 -17.70
N ILE A 24 -4.03 -4.76 -16.98
CA ILE A 24 -4.44 -6.14 -16.63
C ILE A 24 -4.82 -6.91 -17.89
N GLU A 25 -5.57 -6.30 -18.82
CA GLU A 25 -5.95 -6.95 -20.07
C GLU A 25 -4.72 -7.20 -20.96
N ARG A 26 -3.82 -6.22 -21.06
CA ARG A 26 -2.53 -6.37 -21.76
C ARG A 26 -1.69 -7.51 -21.20
N PHE A 27 -1.60 -7.61 -19.87
CA PHE A 27 -0.86 -8.70 -19.22
C PHE A 27 -1.41 -10.06 -19.62
N TRP A 28 -2.74 -10.27 -19.59
CA TRP A 28 -3.31 -11.57 -19.91
C TRP A 28 -3.13 -11.99 -21.38
N VAL A 29 -3.14 -11.03 -22.31
CA VAL A 29 -2.75 -11.27 -23.71
C VAL A 29 -1.29 -11.72 -23.83
N ALA A 30 -0.39 -11.05 -23.11
CA ALA A 30 1.04 -11.39 -23.11
C ALA A 30 1.33 -12.72 -22.40
N TYR A 31 0.60 -13.02 -21.32
CA TYR A 31 0.65 -14.27 -20.57
C TYR A 31 0.28 -15.46 -21.45
N ASP A 32 -0.86 -15.41 -22.15
CA ASP A 32 -1.32 -16.51 -23.01
C ASP A 32 -0.31 -16.79 -24.13
N ALA A 33 0.25 -15.73 -24.74
CA ALA A 33 1.31 -15.84 -25.75
C ALA A 33 2.62 -16.44 -25.18
N ALA A 34 3.02 -16.06 -23.97
CA ALA A 34 4.20 -16.58 -23.31
C ALA A 34 4.03 -18.07 -22.92
N VAL A 35 2.89 -18.45 -22.34
CA VAL A 35 2.61 -19.86 -21.97
C VAL A 35 2.60 -20.77 -23.21
N ALA A 36 2.05 -20.30 -24.33
CA ALA A 36 2.09 -21.02 -25.61
C ALA A 36 3.49 -21.15 -26.23
N THR A 37 4.49 -20.41 -25.74
CA THR A 37 5.86 -20.41 -26.26
C THR A 37 6.75 -21.36 -25.46
N PRO A 38 7.41 -22.37 -26.09
CA PRO A 38 8.28 -23.30 -25.37
C PRO A 38 9.59 -22.69 -24.86
N ASP A 39 10.16 -21.73 -25.59
CA ASP A 39 11.45 -21.11 -25.28
C ASP A 39 11.33 -19.96 -24.26
N VAL A 40 12.22 -19.94 -23.27
CA VAL A 40 12.21 -18.97 -22.16
C VAL A 40 12.61 -17.56 -22.64
N ALA A 41 13.55 -17.44 -23.58
CA ALA A 41 13.93 -16.13 -24.11
C ALA A 41 12.78 -15.54 -24.96
N GLY A 42 12.09 -16.38 -25.75
CA GLY A 42 10.86 -16.05 -26.45
C GLY A 42 9.74 -15.56 -25.52
N ARG A 43 9.58 -16.17 -24.32
CA ARG A 43 8.63 -15.68 -23.30
C ARG A 43 8.94 -14.25 -22.86
N ALA A 44 10.18 -13.98 -22.47
CA ALA A 44 10.58 -12.64 -22.05
C ALA A 44 10.37 -11.61 -23.17
N ALA A 45 10.75 -11.94 -24.41
CA ALA A 45 10.53 -11.07 -25.57
C ALA A 45 9.04 -10.79 -25.85
N LEU A 46 8.16 -11.77 -25.62
CA LEU A 46 6.70 -11.57 -25.75
C LEU A 46 6.14 -10.71 -24.63
N ILE A 47 6.55 -10.89 -23.37
CA ILE A 47 6.15 -10.00 -22.28
C ILE A 47 6.63 -8.56 -22.54
N GLN A 48 7.87 -8.37 -22.99
CA GLN A 48 8.38 -7.04 -23.35
C GLN A 48 7.48 -6.37 -24.38
N ARG A 49 7.27 -7.03 -25.53
CA ARG A 49 6.56 -6.47 -26.69
C ARG A 49 5.05 -6.30 -26.50
N LEU A 50 4.40 -7.20 -25.76
CA LEU A 50 2.93 -7.24 -25.64
C LEU A 50 2.42 -6.59 -24.35
N TYR A 51 3.25 -6.49 -23.30
CA TYR A 51 2.84 -5.93 -22.02
C TYR A 51 3.62 -4.68 -21.63
N ILE A 52 4.96 -4.73 -21.62
CA ILE A 52 5.79 -3.66 -21.08
C ILE A 52 5.87 -2.47 -22.04
N ASP A 53 6.21 -2.69 -23.32
CA ASP A 53 6.34 -1.64 -24.33
C ASP A 53 5.05 -0.81 -24.52
N PRO A 54 3.83 -1.41 -24.61
CA PRO A 54 2.56 -0.67 -24.67
C PRO A 54 1.98 -0.30 -23.29
N GLY A 55 2.74 -0.48 -22.21
CA GLY A 55 2.31 -0.27 -20.83
C GLY A 55 1.91 1.17 -20.52
N SER A 56 1.02 1.37 -19.54
CA SER A 56 0.74 2.72 -19.04
C SER A 56 1.94 3.31 -18.29
N PRO A 57 1.99 4.66 -18.12
CA PRO A 57 2.96 5.29 -17.23
C PRO A 57 2.92 4.77 -15.79
N GLY A 58 1.78 4.23 -15.35
CA GLY A 58 1.65 3.57 -14.05
C GLY A 58 2.32 2.19 -14.02
N LEU A 59 2.22 1.39 -15.08
CA LEU A 59 3.00 0.14 -15.17
C LEU A 59 4.51 0.43 -15.14
N HIS A 60 5.00 1.38 -15.93
CA HIS A 60 6.43 1.71 -15.93
C HIS A 60 6.90 2.21 -14.56
N ALA A 61 6.09 3.01 -13.86
CA ALA A 61 6.36 3.44 -12.50
C ALA A 61 6.36 2.27 -11.49
N LEU A 62 5.43 1.32 -11.61
CA LEU A 62 5.39 0.11 -10.79
C LEU A 62 6.63 -0.77 -11.02
N MET A 63 7.06 -0.91 -12.28
CA MET A 63 8.27 -1.63 -12.63
C MET A 63 9.53 -0.97 -12.07
N GLN A 64 9.61 0.36 -12.11
CA GLN A 64 10.69 1.13 -11.50
C GLN A 64 10.70 0.99 -9.97
N ALA A 65 9.54 1.08 -9.31
CA ALA A 65 9.42 1.02 -7.85
C ALA A 65 9.69 -0.39 -7.25
N ARG A 66 9.79 -1.42 -8.09
CA ARG A 66 9.93 -2.83 -7.68
C ARG A 66 10.95 -3.64 -8.49
N ASP A 67 11.80 -2.98 -9.28
CA ASP A 67 12.84 -3.59 -10.13
C ASP A 67 12.33 -4.75 -11.01
N TYR A 68 11.20 -4.56 -11.68
CA TYR A 68 10.63 -5.55 -12.60
C TYR A 68 11.29 -5.49 -13.98
N THR A 69 11.52 -6.66 -14.56
CA THR A 69 12.01 -6.87 -15.92
C THR A 69 11.16 -7.91 -16.65
N ALA A 70 11.19 -7.91 -17.98
CA ALA A 70 10.53 -8.95 -18.78
C ALA A 70 10.95 -10.38 -18.37
N GLN A 71 12.20 -10.58 -17.97
CA GLN A 71 12.69 -11.86 -17.44
C GLN A 71 12.03 -12.20 -16.11
N SER A 72 11.89 -11.25 -15.17
CA SER A 72 11.22 -11.51 -13.89
C SER A 72 9.76 -11.95 -14.05
N TYR A 73 9.05 -11.42 -15.05
CA TYR A 73 7.72 -11.88 -15.43
C TYR A 73 7.74 -13.29 -16.03
N ALA A 74 8.59 -13.54 -17.04
CA ALA A 74 8.71 -14.85 -17.69
C ALA A 74 9.07 -15.96 -16.68
N ASP A 75 9.93 -15.64 -15.70
CA ASP A 75 10.30 -16.48 -14.57
C ASP A 75 9.09 -16.89 -13.71
N VAL A 76 8.33 -15.92 -13.19
CA VAL A 76 7.19 -16.23 -12.29
C VAL A 76 6.02 -16.89 -13.03
N ILE A 77 5.79 -16.55 -14.30
CA ILE A 77 4.81 -17.21 -15.17
C ILE A 77 5.18 -18.67 -15.38
N THR A 78 6.47 -18.95 -15.60
CA THR A 78 6.97 -20.32 -15.82
C THR A 78 6.96 -21.17 -14.54
N ARG A 79 7.24 -20.56 -13.37
CA ARG A 79 7.38 -21.29 -12.10
C ARG A 79 6.05 -21.62 -11.43
N TYR A 80 5.02 -20.79 -11.58
CA TYR A 80 3.80 -20.86 -10.76
C TYR A 80 2.49 -20.91 -11.57
N PRO A 81 2.33 -21.83 -12.54
CA PRO A 81 1.17 -21.87 -13.44
C PRO A 81 -0.18 -22.03 -12.72
N LYS A 82 -0.26 -22.72 -11.57
CA LYS A 82 -1.51 -22.84 -10.82
C LYS A 82 -1.91 -21.55 -10.12
N TYR A 83 -0.93 -20.84 -9.55
CA TYR A 83 -1.15 -19.52 -8.98
C TYR A 83 -1.74 -18.58 -10.05
N TRP A 84 -1.12 -18.49 -11.23
CA TRP A 84 -1.62 -17.64 -12.31
C TRP A 84 -3.01 -18.04 -12.80
N ALA A 85 -3.30 -19.35 -12.88
CA ALA A 85 -4.64 -19.84 -13.19
C ALA A 85 -5.68 -19.42 -12.14
N SER A 86 -5.35 -19.49 -10.84
CA SER A 86 -6.23 -19.08 -9.74
C SER A 86 -6.45 -17.57 -9.64
N VAL A 87 -5.42 -16.76 -9.91
CA VAL A 87 -5.51 -15.30 -9.73
C VAL A 87 -6.17 -14.58 -10.92
N ARG A 88 -6.13 -15.15 -12.13
CA ARG A 88 -6.75 -14.58 -13.35
C ARG A 88 -8.19 -14.08 -13.16
N PRO A 89 -9.16 -14.90 -12.70
CA PRO A 89 -10.54 -14.44 -12.50
C PRO A 89 -10.67 -13.33 -11.45
N LEU A 90 -9.75 -13.26 -10.49
CA LEU A 90 -9.76 -12.25 -9.43
C LEU A 90 -9.27 -10.88 -9.95
N THR A 91 -8.21 -10.86 -10.76
CA THR A 91 -7.65 -9.60 -11.32
C THR A 91 -8.65 -8.83 -12.19
N ALA A 92 -9.59 -9.53 -12.85
CA ALA A 92 -10.68 -8.92 -13.61
C ALA A 92 -11.62 -8.03 -12.75
N ARG A 93 -11.57 -8.16 -11.42
CA ARG A 93 -12.37 -7.36 -10.46
C ARG A 93 -11.78 -5.97 -10.18
N ALA A 94 -10.63 -5.58 -10.75
CA ALA A 94 -9.97 -4.31 -10.45
C ALA A 94 -10.89 -3.07 -10.54
N ARG A 95 -11.71 -2.98 -11.60
CA ARG A 95 -12.64 -1.86 -11.79
C ARG A 95 -13.73 -1.79 -10.71
N SER A 96 -14.25 -2.94 -10.23
CA SER A 96 -15.23 -2.95 -9.15
C SER A 96 -14.58 -2.81 -7.77
N ALA A 97 -13.36 -3.31 -7.59
CA ALA A 97 -12.58 -3.11 -6.38
C ALA A 97 -12.25 -1.63 -6.13
N ALA A 98 -12.02 -0.85 -7.19
CA ALA A 98 -11.80 0.60 -7.12
C ALA A 98 -13.08 1.45 -6.98
N SER A 99 -14.28 0.85 -6.91
CA SER A 99 -15.55 1.58 -7.01
C SER A 99 -15.85 2.57 -5.88
N SER A 100 -15.27 2.39 -4.67
CA SER A 100 -15.42 3.35 -3.57
C SER A 100 -14.50 4.57 -3.68
N LEU A 101 -13.47 4.50 -4.53
CA LEU A 101 -12.32 5.42 -4.49
C LEU A 101 -12.71 6.89 -4.60
N GLU A 102 -13.62 7.25 -5.51
CA GLU A 102 -14.04 8.65 -5.69
C GLU A 102 -14.68 9.21 -4.41
N GLN A 103 -15.48 8.39 -3.71
CA GLN A 103 -16.08 8.75 -2.43
C GLN A 103 -15.03 8.82 -1.32
N ASP A 104 -14.10 7.85 -1.26
CA ASP A 104 -13.03 7.81 -0.27
C ASP A 104 -12.12 9.04 -0.41
N LEU A 105 -11.71 9.40 -1.62
CA LEU A 105 -10.91 10.60 -1.88
C LEU A 105 -11.68 11.90 -1.65
N ALA A 106 -13.00 11.93 -1.88
CA ALA A 106 -13.85 13.06 -1.51
C ALA A 106 -13.96 13.22 0.02
N THR A 107 -13.91 12.13 0.79
CA THR A 107 -13.81 12.17 2.25
C THR A 107 -12.43 12.61 2.71
N LEU A 108 -11.36 12.05 2.15
CA LEU A 108 -9.98 12.44 2.46
C LEU A 108 -9.75 13.93 2.22
N ARG A 109 -10.25 14.50 1.11
CA ARG A 109 -10.15 15.95 0.82
C ARG A 109 -10.93 16.84 1.80
N LYS A 110 -11.95 16.32 2.51
CA LYS A 110 -12.65 17.05 3.59
C LYS A 110 -11.88 17.01 4.91
N LEU A 111 -11.10 15.95 5.15
CA LEU A 111 -10.26 15.78 6.33
C LEU A 111 -8.93 16.53 6.18
N TYR A 112 -8.36 16.53 4.97
CA TYR A 112 -7.08 17.11 4.58
C TYR A 112 -7.24 17.94 3.29
N PRO A 113 -7.57 19.25 3.39
CA PRO A 113 -7.83 20.11 2.23
C PRO A 113 -6.64 20.27 1.27
N GLU A 114 -5.40 20.16 1.76
CA GLU A 114 -4.17 20.21 0.96
C GLU A 114 -3.88 18.94 0.13
N LEU A 115 -4.85 18.03 -0.01
CA LEU A 115 -4.73 16.79 -0.77
C LEU A 115 -4.29 17.05 -2.22
N ARG A 116 -3.04 16.67 -2.53
CA ARG A 116 -2.45 16.71 -3.88
C ARG A 116 -3.09 15.62 -4.74
N PRO A 117 -3.34 15.88 -6.04
CA PRO A 117 -3.82 14.83 -6.95
C PRO A 117 -2.74 13.75 -7.13
N ALA A 118 -3.20 12.50 -7.18
CA ALA A 118 -2.41 11.33 -7.57
C ALA A 118 -3.26 10.43 -8.47
N THR A 119 -2.61 9.61 -9.29
CA THR A 119 -3.24 8.62 -10.18
C THR A 119 -3.21 7.23 -9.53
N ILE A 120 -4.28 6.44 -9.65
CA ILE A 120 -4.29 5.03 -9.21
C ILE A 120 -4.21 4.11 -10.43
N THR A 121 -3.19 3.25 -10.45
CA THR A 121 -3.00 2.25 -11.51
C THR A 121 -3.04 0.85 -10.93
N TYR A 122 -3.93 0.01 -11.46
CA TYR A 122 -3.89 -1.43 -11.28
C TYR A 122 -3.17 -2.07 -12.45
N ALA A 123 -2.08 -2.77 -12.16
CA ALA A 123 -1.29 -3.51 -13.12
C ALA A 123 -0.88 -4.86 -12.51
N ILE A 124 -0.35 -5.76 -13.33
CA ILE A 124 0.18 -7.04 -12.86
C ILE A 124 1.68 -6.88 -12.66
N GLY A 125 2.15 -7.08 -11.44
CA GLY A 125 3.56 -7.15 -11.10
C GLY A 125 4.17 -8.54 -11.31
N ALA A 126 5.46 -8.65 -11.02
CA ALA A 126 6.13 -9.94 -10.82
C ALA A 126 6.05 -10.38 -9.33
N MET A 127 4.88 -10.22 -8.70
CA MET A 127 4.55 -10.73 -7.36
C MET A 127 5.39 -10.16 -6.19
N ARG A 128 5.86 -8.91 -6.30
CA ARG A 128 6.64 -8.25 -5.21
C ARG A 128 5.84 -7.27 -4.36
N THR A 129 4.63 -6.86 -4.74
CA THR A 129 3.89 -5.80 -4.03
C THR A 129 2.37 -5.91 -4.22
N GLY A 130 1.59 -5.63 -3.17
CA GLY A 130 0.14 -5.41 -3.26
C GLY A 130 -0.18 -3.94 -3.53
N GLY A 131 0.54 -3.03 -2.92
CA GLY A 131 0.54 -1.60 -3.23
C GLY A 131 1.95 -1.02 -3.14
N THR A 132 2.15 0.13 -3.77
CA THR A 132 3.28 1.03 -3.53
C THR A 132 3.00 2.39 -4.19
N THR A 133 3.92 3.35 -4.03
CA THR A 133 3.86 4.65 -4.69
C THR A 133 5.14 5.02 -5.40
N LEU A 134 5.03 5.90 -6.41
CA LEU A 134 6.15 6.63 -6.97
C LEU A 134 5.71 8.07 -7.32
N GLY A 135 6.05 9.03 -6.45
CA GLY A 135 5.61 10.43 -6.61
C GLY A 135 4.09 10.58 -6.52
N ASP A 136 3.47 11.09 -7.58
CA ASP A 136 2.02 11.30 -7.72
C ASP A 136 1.25 10.04 -8.18
N LYS A 137 1.80 8.84 -7.96
CA LYS A 137 1.25 7.58 -8.49
C LYS A 137 1.11 6.56 -7.38
N VAL A 138 -0.09 6.02 -7.24
CA VAL A 138 -0.41 4.81 -6.48
C VAL A 138 -0.45 3.63 -7.45
N LEU A 139 0.23 2.56 -7.07
CA LEU A 139 0.68 1.49 -7.95
C LEU A 139 0.29 0.15 -7.33
N ILE A 140 -0.86 -0.38 -7.75
CA ILE A 140 -1.46 -1.58 -7.17
C ILE A 140 -1.10 -2.81 -8.00
N GLY A 141 -0.38 -3.75 -7.36
CA GLY A 141 -0.10 -5.07 -7.92
C GLY A 141 -1.35 -5.94 -7.79
N ALA A 142 -2.15 -5.99 -8.85
CA ALA A 142 -3.46 -6.63 -8.85
C ALA A 142 -3.38 -8.14 -8.57
N GLU A 143 -2.26 -8.79 -8.88
CA GLU A 143 -2.02 -10.21 -8.58
C GLU A 143 -1.82 -10.51 -7.08
N ILE A 144 -1.63 -9.48 -6.25
CA ILE A 144 -1.55 -9.59 -4.79
C ILE A 144 -2.74 -8.88 -4.12
N ALA A 145 -3.07 -7.65 -4.52
CA ALA A 145 -4.11 -6.84 -3.87
C ALA A 145 -5.53 -7.37 -4.06
N LEU A 146 -5.80 -8.05 -5.18
CA LEU A 146 -7.14 -8.54 -5.53
C LEU A 146 -7.34 -10.02 -5.21
N THR A 147 -6.48 -10.59 -4.35
CA THR A 147 -6.53 -12.01 -3.96
C THR A 147 -7.55 -12.29 -2.87
N ASP A 148 -7.89 -13.57 -2.72
CA ASP A 148 -8.65 -14.15 -1.61
C ASP A 148 -8.15 -15.58 -1.32
N GLU A 149 -8.80 -16.29 -0.39
CA GLU A 149 -8.37 -17.62 0.07
C GLU A 149 -8.42 -18.72 -1.00
N SER A 150 -8.97 -18.44 -2.19
CA SER A 150 -9.02 -19.40 -3.31
C SER A 150 -7.71 -19.53 -4.10
N VAL A 151 -6.73 -18.66 -3.83
CA VAL A 151 -5.47 -18.59 -4.59
C VAL A 151 -4.55 -19.79 -4.29
N ASP A 152 -4.12 -20.50 -5.34
CA ASP A 152 -3.27 -21.68 -5.21
C ASP A 152 -1.80 -21.27 -5.02
N VAL A 153 -1.32 -21.36 -3.77
CA VAL A 153 0.08 -21.14 -3.37
C VAL A 153 0.88 -22.44 -3.26
N SER A 154 0.37 -23.58 -3.77
CA SER A 154 1.00 -24.90 -3.58
C SER A 154 2.40 -25.00 -4.16
N GLU A 155 2.67 -24.26 -5.25
CA GLU A 155 3.92 -24.23 -6.02
C GLU A 155 4.98 -23.27 -5.46
N PHE A 156 4.63 -22.41 -4.49
CA PHE A 156 5.57 -21.45 -3.93
C PHE A 156 6.63 -22.12 -3.03
N PRO A 157 7.89 -21.65 -3.04
CA PRO A 157 8.89 -22.06 -2.05
C PRO A 157 8.59 -21.43 -0.68
N GLU A 158 9.10 -22.02 0.39
CA GLU A 158 9.16 -21.33 1.69
C GLU A 158 10.29 -20.29 1.70
N PRO A 159 10.16 -19.15 2.44
CA PRO A 159 9.02 -18.76 3.28
C PRO A 159 7.89 -18.03 2.52
N MET A 160 8.01 -17.89 1.19
CA MET A 160 7.04 -17.15 0.36
C MET A 160 5.64 -17.77 0.42
N LYS A 161 5.56 -19.11 0.42
CA LYS A 161 4.32 -19.87 0.54
C LYS A 161 3.58 -19.59 1.84
N THR A 162 4.24 -19.71 2.99
CA THR A 162 3.64 -19.39 4.30
C THR A 162 3.21 -17.93 4.36
N ARG A 163 4.06 -16.98 3.94
CA ARG A 163 3.75 -15.54 4.01
C ARG A 163 2.56 -15.15 3.12
N LEU A 164 2.59 -15.52 1.84
CA LEU A 164 1.52 -15.15 0.90
C LEU A 164 0.24 -15.97 1.13
N GLY A 165 0.34 -17.23 1.52
CA GLY A 165 -0.83 -18.04 1.89
C GLY A 165 -1.58 -17.45 3.09
N ALA A 166 -0.86 -17.01 4.13
CA ALA A 166 -1.46 -16.32 5.27
C ALA A 166 -2.11 -14.99 4.86
N PHE A 167 -1.46 -14.20 4.00
CA PHE A 167 -2.00 -12.93 3.51
C PHE A 167 -3.25 -13.12 2.62
N PHE A 168 -3.25 -14.07 1.70
CA PHE A 168 -4.40 -14.32 0.83
C PHE A 168 -5.62 -14.83 1.63
N ALA A 169 -5.37 -15.59 2.72
CA ALA A 169 -6.42 -16.00 3.66
C ALA A 169 -7.09 -14.84 4.42
N THR A 170 -6.49 -13.64 4.48
CA THR A 170 -7.14 -12.44 5.04
C THR A 170 -7.98 -11.67 4.01
N ARG A 171 -8.21 -12.25 2.83
CA ARG A 171 -9.05 -11.71 1.75
C ARG A 171 -8.70 -10.28 1.32
N PRO A 172 -7.46 -10.03 0.82
CA PRO A 172 -7.00 -8.69 0.43
C PRO A 172 -7.98 -7.89 -0.44
N ILE A 173 -8.71 -8.56 -1.36
CA ILE A 173 -9.70 -7.91 -2.21
C ILE A 173 -10.83 -7.20 -1.46
N ASP A 174 -11.25 -7.71 -0.30
CA ASP A 174 -12.33 -7.11 0.51
C ASP A 174 -11.83 -5.85 1.26
N ASN A 175 -10.51 -5.72 1.40
CA ASN A 175 -9.83 -4.58 2.03
C ASN A 175 -9.25 -3.58 1.01
N ASN A 176 -9.45 -3.80 -0.31
CA ASN A 176 -8.82 -3.00 -1.36
C ASN A 176 -9.12 -1.48 -1.28
N GLY A 177 -10.29 -1.07 -0.78
CA GLY A 177 -10.59 0.34 -0.53
C GLY A 177 -9.68 0.98 0.53
N GLN A 178 -9.40 0.26 1.63
CA GLN A 178 -8.44 0.67 2.66
C GLN A 178 -7.03 0.78 2.06
N ASN A 179 -6.59 -0.26 1.33
CA ASN A 179 -5.29 -0.30 0.67
C ASN A 179 -5.09 0.87 -0.32
N ASN A 180 -6.11 1.20 -1.10
CA ASN A 180 -6.07 2.36 -2.00
C ASN A 180 -5.86 3.68 -1.27
N VAL A 181 -6.55 3.90 -0.15
CA VAL A 181 -6.40 5.13 0.63
C VAL A 181 -5.06 5.17 1.35
N HIS A 182 -4.59 4.04 1.91
CA HIS A 182 -3.27 3.88 2.52
C HIS A 182 -2.16 4.33 1.55
N GLU A 183 -2.12 3.74 0.36
CA GLU A 183 -1.16 4.11 -0.68
C GLU A 183 -1.36 5.56 -1.17
N TYR A 184 -2.60 6.06 -1.23
CA TYR A 184 -2.82 7.47 -1.56
C TYR A 184 -2.22 8.40 -0.51
N VAL A 185 -2.27 8.05 0.78
CA VAL A 185 -1.63 8.82 1.87
C VAL A 185 -0.11 8.84 1.73
N HIS A 186 0.52 7.75 1.28
CA HIS A 186 1.94 7.73 0.95
C HIS A 186 2.33 8.77 -0.13
N THR A 187 1.48 9.03 -1.13
CA THR A 187 1.72 10.13 -2.10
C THR A 187 1.65 11.54 -1.48
N GLN A 188 1.09 11.67 -0.28
CA GLN A 188 0.95 12.93 0.46
C GLN A 188 2.08 13.16 1.47
N GLN A 189 2.60 12.07 2.05
CA GLN A 189 3.71 12.07 3.01
C GLN A 189 5.04 12.53 2.39
N ARG A 190 6.04 12.75 3.26
CA ARG A 190 7.43 13.02 2.91
C ARG A 190 8.26 11.74 3.04
N ASP A 191 9.44 11.72 2.43
CA ASP A 191 10.39 10.61 2.53
C ASP A 191 10.77 10.31 3.99
N MET A 192 11.10 9.04 4.24
CA MET A 192 11.46 8.53 5.57
C MET A 192 12.95 8.18 5.69
N ALA A 193 13.50 8.35 6.89
CA ALA A 193 14.82 7.81 7.23
C ALA A 193 14.79 6.27 7.31
N ASP A 194 15.94 5.63 7.09
CA ASP A 194 16.11 4.18 7.27
C ASP A 194 16.27 3.81 8.77
N VAL A 195 15.23 4.12 9.54
CA VAL A 195 15.14 3.89 10.99
C VAL A 195 13.75 3.31 11.29
N LEU A 196 13.69 2.31 12.17
CA LEU A 196 12.47 1.58 12.48
C LEU A 196 11.35 2.51 12.96
N ALA A 197 11.66 3.49 13.81
CA ALA A 197 10.71 4.52 14.24
C ALA A 197 10.08 5.26 13.05
N SER A 198 10.89 5.75 12.11
CA SER A 198 10.40 6.45 10.91
C SER A 198 9.53 5.56 10.04
N ARG A 199 9.97 4.31 9.79
CA ARG A 199 9.23 3.33 8.99
C ARG A 199 7.88 2.97 9.61
N VAL A 200 7.87 2.65 10.91
CA VAL A 200 6.65 2.30 11.66
C VAL A 200 5.66 3.47 11.71
N VAL A 201 6.14 4.69 11.94
CA VAL A 201 5.28 5.89 11.96
C VAL A 201 4.77 6.24 10.56
N TYR A 202 5.55 6.02 9.50
CA TYR A 202 5.15 6.22 8.10
C TYR A 202 3.98 5.32 7.69
N GLU A 203 4.14 4.00 7.87
CA GLU A 203 3.10 3.00 7.60
C GLU A 203 1.85 3.19 8.48
N GLY A 204 2.06 3.44 9.77
CA GLY A 204 0.98 3.57 10.74
C GLY A 204 0.11 4.82 10.58
N VAL A 205 0.68 5.92 10.12
CA VAL A 205 -0.10 7.12 9.76
C VAL A 205 -0.96 6.85 8.52
N ALA A 206 -0.46 6.12 7.53
CA ALA A 206 -1.25 5.75 6.35
C ALA A 206 -2.42 4.83 6.72
N GLU A 207 -2.20 3.80 7.56
CA GLU A 207 -3.27 2.94 8.09
C GLU A 207 -4.33 3.74 8.87
N PHE A 208 -3.89 4.62 9.77
CA PHE A 208 -4.80 5.41 10.61
C PHE A 208 -5.65 6.38 9.78
N VAL A 209 -5.03 7.12 8.86
CA VAL A 209 -5.75 8.05 7.97
C VAL A 209 -6.70 7.28 7.05
N ALA A 210 -6.31 6.10 6.56
CA ALA A 210 -7.20 5.25 5.77
C ALA A 210 -8.44 4.81 6.57
N GLU A 211 -8.30 4.39 7.84
CA GLU A 211 -9.47 4.10 8.69
C GLU A 211 -10.36 5.33 8.90
N GLN A 212 -9.79 6.53 9.09
CA GLN A 212 -10.59 7.77 9.23
C GLN A 212 -11.39 8.11 7.96
N VAL A 213 -10.94 7.65 6.79
CA VAL A 213 -11.60 7.86 5.49
C VAL A 213 -12.66 6.80 5.21
N THR A 214 -12.30 5.52 5.33
CA THR A 214 -13.16 4.39 4.96
C THR A 214 -14.18 4.03 6.04
N GLY A 215 -13.93 4.43 7.30
CA GLY A 215 -14.67 3.98 8.47
C GLY A 215 -14.50 2.48 8.76
N LYS A 216 -13.48 1.84 8.18
CA LYS A 216 -13.23 0.39 8.27
C LYS A 216 -11.83 0.13 8.79
N ARG A 217 -11.73 -0.90 9.64
CA ARG A 217 -10.48 -1.55 9.99
C ARG A 217 -10.50 -2.96 9.42
N PRO A 218 -9.49 -3.39 8.64
CA PRO A 218 -9.46 -4.72 8.08
C PRO A 218 -9.31 -5.76 9.21
N PRO A 219 -9.89 -6.98 9.09
CA PRO A 219 -9.90 -8.00 10.15
C PRO A 219 -8.54 -8.73 10.27
N LEU A 220 -7.45 -7.98 10.38
CA LEU A 220 -6.08 -8.48 10.46
C LEU A 220 -5.72 -8.89 11.89
N GLU A 221 -4.96 -9.97 12.03
CA GLU A 221 -4.59 -10.54 13.34
C GLU A 221 -3.86 -9.53 14.25
N MET A 222 -3.07 -8.62 13.68
CA MET A 222 -2.38 -7.56 14.43
C MET A 222 -3.34 -6.68 15.25
N TYR A 223 -4.57 -6.45 14.78
CA TYR A 223 -5.59 -5.68 15.49
C TYR A 223 -6.31 -6.48 16.59
N ARG A 224 -6.18 -7.81 16.60
CA ARG A 224 -6.66 -8.68 17.70
C ARG A 224 -5.57 -8.93 18.74
N TYR A 225 -4.38 -9.29 18.28
CA TYR A 225 -3.21 -9.59 19.12
C TYR A 225 -2.65 -8.34 19.81
N GLY A 226 -2.51 -7.25 19.05
CA GLY A 226 -1.90 -6.00 19.48
C GLY A 226 -2.45 -5.46 20.81
N PRO A 227 -3.77 -5.19 20.91
CA PRO A 227 -4.37 -4.69 22.16
C PRO A 227 -4.23 -5.64 23.34
N ALA A 228 -4.24 -6.97 23.10
CA ALA A 228 -4.10 -7.97 24.15
C ALA A 228 -2.67 -8.07 24.70
N HIS A 229 -1.65 -7.62 23.95
CA HIS A 229 -0.23 -7.75 24.29
C HIS A 229 0.51 -6.40 24.25
N ALA A 230 -0.24 -5.29 24.36
CA ALA A 230 0.21 -3.94 24.03
C ALA A 230 1.44 -3.45 24.83
N ASP A 231 1.63 -3.91 26.06
CA ASP A 231 2.80 -3.51 26.87
C ASP A 231 4.08 -4.26 26.49
N ALA A 232 4.00 -5.56 26.20
CA ALA A 232 5.16 -6.34 25.71
C ALA A 232 5.60 -5.88 24.30
N ILE A 233 4.64 -5.57 23.42
CA ILE A 233 4.91 -5.01 22.10
C ILE A 233 5.60 -3.63 22.22
N ARG A 234 5.09 -2.77 23.11
CA ARG A 234 5.66 -1.43 23.37
C ARG A 234 7.09 -1.52 23.90
N GLU A 235 7.36 -2.38 24.88
CA GLU A 235 8.69 -2.58 25.44
C GLU A 235 9.70 -3.01 24.36
N HIS A 236 9.34 -4.02 23.55
CA HIS A 236 10.20 -4.52 22.46
C HIS A 236 10.39 -3.46 21.35
N PHE A 237 9.36 -2.68 21.03
CA PHE A 237 9.46 -1.59 20.06
C PHE A 237 10.41 -0.49 20.54
N VAL A 238 10.23 0.00 21.78
CA VAL A 238 11.06 1.07 22.35
C VAL A 238 12.53 0.64 22.44
N ALA A 239 12.80 -0.64 22.72
CA ALA A 239 14.16 -1.19 22.72
C ALA A 239 14.81 -1.25 21.31
N GLN A 240 14.03 -1.19 20.22
CA GLN A 240 14.51 -1.38 18.85
C GLN A 240 14.30 -0.19 17.91
N MET A 241 13.45 0.79 18.27
CA MET A 241 12.95 1.84 17.36
C MET A 241 14.05 2.72 16.73
N ASP A 242 15.23 2.77 17.35
CA ASP A 242 16.41 3.53 16.89
C ASP A 242 17.29 2.77 15.87
N GLY A 243 17.06 1.47 15.67
CA GLY A 243 17.77 0.66 14.68
C GLY A 243 17.05 0.58 13.32
N ALA A 244 17.68 -0.04 12.32
CA ALA A 244 17.09 -0.23 10.98
C ALA A 244 16.36 -1.57 10.78
N SER A 245 16.38 -2.47 11.78
CA SER A 245 15.85 -3.84 11.64
C SER A 245 14.32 -3.88 11.62
N THR A 246 13.73 -4.22 10.48
CA THR A 246 12.28 -4.45 10.34
C THR A 246 11.84 -5.89 10.67
N LYS A 247 12.77 -6.79 11.01
CA LYS A 247 12.54 -8.25 11.09
C LYS A 247 11.28 -8.65 11.88
N ASP A 248 11.05 -8.05 13.05
CA ASP A 248 9.92 -8.35 13.92
C ASP A 248 8.68 -7.47 13.64
N TRP A 249 8.78 -6.52 12.72
CA TRP A 249 7.86 -5.38 12.60
C TRP A 249 7.17 -5.24 11.24
N LEU A 250 7.90 -5.32 10.13
CA LEU A 250 7.37 -4.96 8.80
C LEU A 250 7.85 -5.95 7.71
N TYR A 251 6.91 -6.28 6.81
CA TYR A 251 7.06 -7.13 5.63
C TYR A 251 7.44 -8.58 5.95
N ASN A 252 7.01 -9.08 7.12
CA ASN A 252 7.51 -10.33 7.68
C ASN A 252 6.47 -11.48 7.65
N ALA A 253 6.94 -12.69 7.99
CA ALA A 253 6.10 -13.86 8.19
C ALA A 253 5.78 -14.04 9.69
N PRO A 254 4.76 -14.85 10.06
CA PRO A 254 4.44 -15.17 11.47
C PRO A 254 5.47 -16.12 12.13
N THR A 255 6.72 -16.08 11.67
CA THR A 255 7.89 -16.76 12.25
C THR A 255 8.79 -15.78 13.03
N ASN A 256 8.29 -14.56 13.29
CA ASN A 256 8.95 -13.54 14.10
C ASN A 256 8.70 -13.76 15.61
N THR A 257 9.30 -12.91 16.45
CA THR A 257 9.24 -12.99 17.92
C THR A 257 7.81 -13.07 18.51
N PHE A 258 6.81 -12.50 17.83
CA PHE A 258 5.42 -12.46 18.29
C PHE A 258 4.51 -13.54 17.69
N GLY A 259 4.94 -14.22 16.61
CA GLY A 259 4.10 -15.15 15.86
C GLY A 259 2.98 -14.50 15.04
N VAL A 260 2.98 -13.16 14.90
CA VAL A 260 1.99 -12.39 14.14
C VAL A 260 2.73 -11.47 13.17
N SER A 261 2.37 -11.51 11.90
CA SER A 261 2.98 -10.64 10.88
C SER A 261 2.70 -9.16 11.11
N ASP A 262 3.63 -8.32 10.67
CA ASP A 262 3.42 -6.91 10.38
C ASP A 262 2.92 -6.04 11.55
N LEU A 263 3.23 -6.43 12.79
CA LEU A 263 2.88 -5.69 14.03
C LEU A 263 3.41 -4.24 14.08
N GLY A 264 4.39 -3.88 13.25
CA GLY A 264 4.83 -2.49 13.06
C GLY A 264 3.71 -1.58 12.57
N TYR A 265 2.80 -2.08 11.71
CA TYR A 265 1.61 -1.34 11.30
C TYR A 265 0.70 -1.05 12.51
N TYR A 266 0.47 -2.04 13.38
CA TYR A 266 -0.30 -1.84 14.62
C TYR A 266 0.37 -0.83 15.57
N VAL A 267 1.70 -0.89 15.77
CA VAL A 267 2.43 0.07 16.62
C VAL A 267 2.29 1.50 16.07
N GLY A 268 2.54 1.68 14.78
CA GLY A 268 2.44 2.98 14.13
C GLY A 268 1.01 3.52 14.13
N TYR A 269 0.02 2.66 13.90
CA TYR A 269 -1.39 2.98 14.00
C TYR A 269 -1.75 3.50 15.39
N GLU A 270 -1.31 2.83 16.46
CA GLU A 270 -1.57 3.26 17.84
C GLU A 270 -0.87 4.58 18.20
N ILE A 271 0.30 4.85 17.61
CA ILE A 271 0.99 6.15 17.70
C ILE A 271 0.15 7.24 16.99
N ALA A 272 -0.29 7.01 15.75
CA ALA A 272 -1.09 7.97 15.00
C ALA A 272 -2.45 8.24 15.68
N ARG A 273 -3.15 7.18 16.10
CA ARG A 273 -4.40 7.24 16.87
C ARG A 273 -4.20 7.99 18.18
N GLY A 274 -3.16 7.63 18.94
CA GLY A 274 -2.83 8.28 20.20
C GLY A 274 -2.57 9.78 20.03
N TYR A 275 -1.81 10.19 19.01
CA TYR A 275 -1.57 11.61 18.70
C TYR A 275 -2.89 12.33 18.37
N HIS A 276 -3.68 11.77 17.46
CA HIS A 276 -4.98 12.30 17.06
C HIS A 276 -5.95 12.43 18.24
N GLU A 277 -6.00 11.45 19.15
CA GLU A 277 -6.94 11.43 20.29
C GLU A 277 -6.73 12.57 21.29
N ARG A 278 -5.48 12.94 21.65
CA ARG A 278 -5.24 14.10 22.54
C ARG A 278 -5.27 15.46 21.85
N ALA A 279 -5.10 15.52 20.52
CA ALA A 279 -5.16 16.80 19.81
C ALA A 279 -6.52 17.50 19.98
N ALA A 280 -6.52 18.80 20.25
CA ALA A 280 -7.75 19.58 20.34
C ALA A 280 -8.42 19.78 18.97
N ASP A 281 -7.63 20.06 17.93
CA ASP A 281 -8.08 20.09 16.54
C ASP A 281 -7.65 18.79 15.83
N LYS A 282 -8.66 18.00 15.46
CA LYS A 282 -8.48 16.71 14.76
C LYS A 282 -7.97 16.88 13.33
N ARG A 283 -8.37 17.96 12.62
CA ARG A 283 -7.91 18.23 11.25
C ARG A 283 -6.48 18.73 11.25
N ALA A 284 -6.11 19.58 12.21
CA ALA A 284 -4.72 19.97 12.42
C ALA A 284 -3.83 18.75 12.67
N ALA A 285 -4.26 17.82 13.53
CA ALA A 285 -3.50 16.59 13.81
C ALA A 285 -3.33 15.68 12.58
N LEU A 286 -4.38 15.49 11.76
CA LEU A 286 -4.28 14.74 10.50
C LEU A 286 -3.33 15.42 9.51
N ARG A 287 -3.40 16.74 9.39
CA ARG A 287 -2.50 17.55 8.56
C ARG A 287 -1.04 17.43 9.02
N GLU A 288 -0.79 17.51 10.32
CA GLU A 288 0.54 17.41 10.93
C GLU A 288 1.16 16.03 10.72
N MET A 289 0.42 14.94 10.96
CA MET A 289 0.97 13.59 10.75
C MET A 289 1.22 13.31 9.26
N ILE A 290 0.34 13.73 8.35
CA ILE A 290 0.55 13.55 6.90
C ILE A 290 1.76 14.37 6.43
N GLN A 291 1.99 15.57 6.98
CA GLN A 291 3.09 16.45 6.57
C GLN A 291 4.37 16.31 7.42
N LEU A 292 4.43 15.33 8.34
CA LEU A 292 5.60 15.04 9.16
C LEU A 292 6.83 14.80 8.28
N ASP A 293 7.98 15.27 8.74
CA ASP A 293 9.26 14.94 8.12
C ASP A 293 9.76 13.62 8.72
N TYR A 294 9.48 12.51 8.01
CA TYR A 294 9.88 11.18 8.44
C TYR A 294 11.40 10.94 8.30
N GLY A 295 12.10 11.84 7.59
CA GLY A 295 13.56 11.91 7.52
C GLY A 295 14.19 12.51 8.78
N ASP A 296 13.49 13.43 9.46
CA ASP A 296 13.91 13.96 10.75
C ASP A 296 13.53 12.99 11.89
N VAL A 297 14.49 12.13 12.25
CA VAL A 297 14.37 11.17 13.36
C VAL A 297 14.05 11.85 14.70
N ALA A 298 14.46 13.11 14.93
CA ALA A 298 14.12 13.83 16.15
C ALA A 298 12.65 14.30 16.13
N ALA A 299 12.15 14.77 14.99
CA ALA A 299 10.72 15.09 14.81
C ALA A 299 9.84 13.83 14.95
N VAL A 300 10.25 12.70 14.36
CA VAL A 300 9.55 11.41 14.54
C VAL A 300 9.51 11.01 16.01
N LYS A 301 10.62 11.06 16.75
CA LYS A 301 10.64 10.76 18.19
C LYS A 301 9.74 11.72 19.00
N ALA A 302 9.74 13.02 18.67
CA ALA A 302 8.85 13.99 19.30
C ALA A 302 7.37 13.66 19.05
N PHE A 303 7.01 13.21 17.85
CA PHE A 303 5.67 12.72 17.52
C PHE A 303 5.29 11.46 18.32
N ILE A 304 6.20 10.48 18.47
CA ILE A 304 5.98 9.27 19.29
C ILE A 304 5.85 9.61 20.79
N GLN A 305 6.57 10.63 21.29
CA GLN A 305 6.36 11.13 22.65
C GLN A 305 5.01 11.84 22.78
N ALA A 306 4.67 12.72 21.85
CA ALA A 306 3.42 13.48 21.85
C ALA A 306 2.19 12.59 21.67
N SER A 307 2.31 11.42 21.04
CA SER A 307 1.26 10.38 20.97
C SER A 307 1.00 9.68 22.30
N GLY A 308 1.85 9.90 23.31
CA GLY A 308 1.79 9.22 24.61
C GLY A 308 2.24 7.76 24.55
N TYR A 309 2.76 7.29 23.42
CA TYR A 309 3.07 5.87 23.23
C TYR A 309 4.27 5.40 24.07
N LEU A 310 5.21 6.28 24.42
CA LEU A 310 6.35 5.91 25.27
C LEU A 310 5.96 5.71 26.75
N LYS A 311 4.78 6.21 27.18
CA LYS A 311 4.39 6.44 28.59
C LYS A 311 5.35 7.42 29.32
N PRO A 312 4.91 8.13 30.38
CA PRO A 312 5.80 8.93 31.23
C PRO A 312 6.64 8.07 32.19
#